data_AF-A0A7V9FEY6-F1
#
_entry.id   AF-A0A7V9FEY6-F1
#
_cell.length_a   1.000
_cell.length_b   1.000
_cell.length_c   1.000
_cell.angle_alpha   90.00
_cell.angle_beta   90.00
_cell.angle_gamma   90.00
#
_symmetry.space_group_name_H-M   'P 1'
#
loop_
_entity.id
_entity.type
_entity.pdbx_description
1 polymer ?
#
loop_
_entity_poly.entity_id
_entity_poly.type
_entity_poly.pdbx_seq_one_letter_code
_entity_poly.pdbx_strand_id
1 'polypeptide(L)'
;MNVEPTVPSAAAAPSRAWRAKVSLIAGIVAGLFVLGLYARQQVGIISDWDPTWVATKALLRGESPYAAIQVPPWPNWLLYPLPALLMTVPFTYVPLPLARVIFAAIGTAAFTYVITRRHRWTLYFLISGAMLWSWVVVQWSPLLIAAALTPSLSWLLVVKPTLGFALWTAWPSRKAVLGGLIFIAISLLVRPAWVQEWLASVARTPHGPHLLRPGGFLLLLGLLRWRRPEGRLLAALCLVPQTTALYETLPLALLCRNRPQAAAFAGLTMLAHLLFLLGPQGPWPVGAGYQWWVLLALVYLPAIVLVLRRSNEAEADGTAI
;
A
#
# COMPACT_ATOMS: atom_id res chain seq x y z
N MET A 1 49.16 10.57 -23.59
CA MET A 1 48.61 10.51 -22.22
C MET A 1 47.20 9.97 -22.33
N ASN A 2 47.01 8.68 -22.05
CA ASN A 2 45.69 8.08 -22.00
C ASN A 2 45.05 8.46 -20.66
N VAL A 3 44.09 9.37 -20.70
CA VAL A 3 43.25 9.68 -19.54
C VAL A 3 42.26 8.53 -19.43
N GLU A 4 42.55 7.58 -18.54
CA GLU A 4 41.55 6.57 -18.14
C GLU A 4 40.32 7.30 -17.60
N PRO A 5 39.11 7.03 -18.15
CA PRO A 5 37.89 7.63 -17.63
C PRO A 5 37.69 7.12 -16.21
N THR A 6 37.73 8.03 -15.24
CA THR A 6 37.40 7.78 -13.84
C THR A 6 35.96 7.29 -13.76
N VAL A 7 35.79 5.97 -13.58
CA VAL A 7 34.48 5.37 -13.33
C VAL A 7 33.91 6.04 -12.08
N PRO A 8 32.73 6.69 -12.16
CA PRO A 8 32.13 7.32 -11.00
C PRO A 8 31.95 6.29 -9.89
N SER A 9 32.60 6.53 -8.75
CA SER A 9 32.47 5.70 -7.55
C SER A 9 30.98 5.49 -7.23
N ALA A 10 30.55 4.22 -7.24
CA ALA A 10 29.18 3.85 -6.90
C ALA A 10 28.87 4.42 -5.51
N ALA A 11 27.96 5.39 -5.44
CA ALA A 11 27.64 6.08 -4.20
C ALA A 11 27.30 5.06 -3.10
N ALA A 12 28.07 5.09 -2.01
CA ALA A 12 27.92 4.14 -0.91
C ALA A 12 26.47 4.09 -0.41
N ALA A 13 25.98 2.87 -0.14
CA ALA A 13 24.65 2.67 0.40
C ALA A 13 24.47 3.46 1.72
N PRO A 14 23.29 4.05 1.98
CA PRO A 14 23.07 4.81 3.21
C PRO A 14 23.29 3.95 4.47
N SER A 15 24.00 4.50 5.45
CA SER A 15 24.31 3.79 6.70
C SER A 15 23.04 3.42 7.48
N ARG A 16 23.10 2.32 8.27
CA ARG A 16 21.97 1.87 9.10
C ARG A 16 21.50 2.95 10.08
N ALA A 17 22.42 3.68 10.70
CA ALA A 17 22.11 4.76 11.63
C ALA A 17 21.37 5.92 10.94
N TRP A 18 21.81 6.32 9.74
CA TRP A 18 21.12 7.35 8.95
C TRP A 18 19.71 6.89 8.58
N ARG A 19 19.56 5.64 8.10
CA ARG A 19 18.26 5.07 7.74
C ARG A 19 17.32 5.03 8.95
N ALA A 20 17.79 4.59 10.12
CA ALA A 20 17.00 4.58 11.35
C ALA A 20 16.53 5.99 11.73
N LYS A 21 17.44 6.97 11.74
CA LYS A 21 17.12 8.38 12.04
C LYS A 21 16.06 8.95 11.08
N VAL A 22 16.27 8.79 9.77
CA VAL A 22 15.33 9.33 8.77
C VAL A 22 13.98 8.63 8.84
N SER A 23 13.95 7.34 9.15
CA SER A 23 12.70 6.58 9.32
C SER A 23 11.90 7.04 10.52
N LEU A 24 12.58 7.30 11.65
CA LEU A 24 11.94 7.87 12.83
C LEU A 24 11.34 9.24 12.53
N ILE A 25 12.11 10.13 11.87
CA ILE A 25 11.62 11.45 11.46
C ILE A 25 10.40 11.33 10.53
N ALA A 26 10.47 10.47 9.51
CA ALA A 26 9.37 10.25 8.58
C ALA A 26 8.10 9.72 9.28
N GLY A 27 8.27 8.79 10.23
CA GLY A 27 7.17 8.29 11.06
C GLY A 27 6.54 9.39 11.91
N ILE A 28 7.35 10.21 12.58
CA ILE A 28 6.87 11.34 13.38
C ILE A 28 6.11 12.34 12.50
N VAL A 29 6.66 12.71 11.34
CA VAL A 29 6.00 13.64 10.39
C VAL A 29 4.66 13.09 9.93
N ALA A 30 4.58 11.81 9.56
CA ALA A 30 3.32 11.17 9.18
C ALA A 30 2.31 11.17 10.32
N GLY A 31 2.74 10.83 11.54
CA GLY A 31 1.91 10.85 12.72
C GLY A 31 1.36 12.25 13.04
N LEU A 32 2.21 13.28 13.01
CA LEU A 32 1.81 14.67 13.21
C LEU A 32 0.87 15.17 12.13
N PHE A 33 1.10 14.79 10.86
CA PHE A 33 0.20 15.09 9.76
C PHE A 33 -1.19 14.48 10.00
N VAL A 34 -1.26 13.20 10.35
CA VAL A 34 -2.53 12.51 10.64
C VAL A 34 -3.23 13.12 11.85
N LEU A 35 -2.49 13.46 12.91
CA LEU A 35 -3.04 14.14 14.07
C LEU A 35 -3.66 15.49 13.69
N GLY A 36 -2.91 16.32 12.97
CA GLY A 36 -3.36 17.65 12.54
C GLY A 36 -4.54 17.60 11.57
N LEU A 37 -4.56 16.61 10.67
CA LEU A 37 -5.67 16.38 9.74
C LEU A 37 -6.95 16.06 10.49
N TYR A 38 -6.93 15.03 11.34
CA TYR A 38 -8.14 14.55 12.03
C TYR A 38 -8.57 15.46 13.19
N ALA A 39 -7.68 16.30 13.73
CA ALA A 39 -8.05 17.34 14.69
C ALA A 39 -8.86 18.49 14.04
N ARG A 40 -8.77 18.65 12.71
CA ARG A 40 -9.46 19.72 11.96
C ARG A 40 -10.64 19.23 11.13
N GLN A 41 -10.77 17.92 10.92
CA GLN A 41 -11.88 17.36 10.17
C GLN A 41 -13.19 17.44 10.94
N GLN A 42 -14.29 17.55 10.20
CA GLN A 42 -15.63 17.51 10.78
C GLN A 42 -15.87 16.18 11.51
N VAL A 43 -16.67 16.25 12.57
CA VAL A 43 -17.12 15.07 13.31
C VAL A 43 -17.84 14.15 12.33
N GLY A 44 -17.37 12.91 12.20
CA GLY A 44 -17.93 11.91 11.29
C GLY A 44 -17.06 11.56 10.08
N ILE A 45 -16.00 12.33 9.78
CA ILE A 45 -15.02 11.89 8.78
C ILE A 45 -14.20 10.72 9.33
N ILE A 46 -14.23 9.62 8.59
CA ILE A 46 -13.64 8.35 8.98
C ILE A 46 -12.54 7.95 8.00
N SER A 47 -11.45 7.45 8.56
CA SER A 47 -10.37 6.82 7.80
C SER A 47 -10.81 5.45 7.30
N ASP A 48 -10.13 4.94 6.27
CA ASP A 48 -10.36 3.58 5.80
C ASP A 48 -9.94 2.52 6.82
N TRP A 49 -9.08 2.90 7.78
CA TRP A 49 -8.59 2.02 8.84
C TRP A 49 -9.51 1.98 10.07
N ASP A 50 -10.33 3.01 10.30
CA ASP A 50 -11.21 3.10 11.47
C ASP A 50 -12.19 1.93 11.64
N PRO A 51 -12.80 1.39 10.56
CA PRO A 51 -13.64 0.19 10.66
C PRO A 51 -12.88 -0.97 11.30
N THR A 52 -11.57 -1.11 11.06
CA THR A 52 -10.78 -2.19 11.67
C THR A 52 -10.66 -2.00 13.18
N TRP A 53 -10.51 -0.76 13.67
CA TRP A 53 -10.41 -0.48 15.10
C TRP A 53 -11.73 -0.76 15.81
N VAL A 54 -12.86 -0.29 15.24
CA VAL A 54 -14.19 -0.52 15.84
C VAL A 54 -14.56 -2.00 15.78
N ALA A 55 -14.37 -2.65 14.63
CA ALA A 55 -14.64 -4.08 14.47
C ALA A 55 -13.78 -4.94 15.41
N THR A 56 -12.51 -4.55 15.63
CA THR A 56 -11.65 -5.26 16.59
C THR A 56 -12.17 -5.12 18.01
N LYS A 57 -12.71 -3.97 18.41
CA LYS A 57 -13.36 -3.83 19.73
C LYS A 57 -14.60 -4.71 19.86
N ALA A 58 -15.42 -4.82 18.82
CA ALA A 58 -16.55 -5.75 18.81
C ALA A 58 -16.08 -7.20 18.95
N LEU A 59 -15.03 -7.59 18.20
CA LEU A 59 -14.41 -8.90 18.31
C LEU A 59 -13.94 -9.20 19.75
N LEU A 60 -13.29 -8.23 20.42
CA LEU A 60 -12.83 -8.38 21.80
C LEU A 60 -13.97 -8.52 22.82
N ARG A 61 -15.20 -8.11 22.48
CA ARG A 61 -16.42 -8.34 23.28
C ARG A 61 -17.13 -9.65 22.92
N GLY A 62 -16.57 -10.47 22.04
CA GLY A 62 -17.19 -11.71 21.55
C GLY A 62 -18.26 -11.48 20.48
N GLU A 63 -18.43 -10.26 20.00
CA GLU A 63 -19.41 -9.91 18.96
C GLU A 63 -18.87 -10.25 17.56
N SER A 64 -19.76 -10.26 16.56
CA SER A 64 -19.32 -10.34 15.17
C SER A 64 -18.71 -9.00 14.72
N PRO A 65 -17.41 -8.96 14.34
CA PRO A 65 -16.79 -7.74 13.84
C PRO A 65 -17.44 -7.26 12.54
N TYR A 66 -17.95 -8.18 11.72
CA TYR A 66 -18.62 -7.86 10.45
C TYR A 66 -20.04 -7.34 10.67
N ALA A 67 -20.75 -7.82 11.71
CA ALA A 67 -22.04 -7.26 12.09
C ALA A 67 -21.91 -5.86 12.73
N ALA A 68 -20.78 -5.55 13.36
CA ALA A 68 -20.55 -4.24 14.00
C ALA A 68 -20.36 -3.08 13.00
N ILE A 69 -20.04 -3.39 11.74
CA ILE A 69 -19.80 -2.39 10.68
C ILE A 69 -20.93 -2.47 9.64
N GLN A 70 -21.97 -1.67 9.86
CA GLN A 70 -23.14 -1.58 8.97
C GLN A 70 -23.14 -0.29 8.16
N VAL A 71 -23.71 -0.35 6.95
CA VAL A 71 -23.94 0.81 6.09
C VAL A 71 -25.43 1.15 6.12
N PRO A 72 -25.88 2.33 6.59
CA PRO A 72 -25.14 3.41 7.30
C PRO A 72 -24.84 3.08 8.79
N PRO A 73 -23.97 3.85 9.50
CA PRO A 73 -23.33 5.13 9.13
C PRO A 73 -21.96 4.99 8.46
N TRP A 74 -21.41 3.78 8.33
CA TRP A 74 -20.14 3.56 7.65
C TRP A 74 -20.32 3.74 6.13
N PRO A 75 -19.30 4.23 5.40
CA PRO A 75 -19.38 4.43 3.95
C PRO A 75 -19.40 3.10 3.21
N ASN A 76 -18.84 2.04 3.82
CA ASN A 76 -18.74 0.70 3.25
C ASN A 76 -18.83 -0.34 4.37
N TRP A 77 -19.17 -1.57 3.98
CA TRP A 77 -19.07 -2.76 4.83
C TRP A 77 -17.60 -3.03 5.18
N LEU A 78 -17.35 -3.86 6.21
CA LEU A 78 -15.98 -4.17 6.63
C LEU A 78 -15.23 -4.93 5.53
N LEU A 79 -14.29 -4.23 4.88
CA LEU A 79 -13.48 -4.77 3.77
C LEU A 79 -12.34 -5.68 4.24
N TYR A 80 -11.97 -5.56 5.51
CA TYR A 80 -10.78 -6.17 6.06
C TYR A 80 -11.07 -7.57 6.63
N PRO A 81 -10.24 -8.58 6.31
CA PRO A 81 -10.39 -9.92 6.86
C PRO A 81 -9.91 -9.96 8.32
N LEU A 82 -10.28 -11.00 9.06
CA LEU A 82 -9.97 -11.11 10.49
C LEU A 82 -8.46 -11.00 10.83
N PRO A 83 -7.50 -11.50 10.03
CA PRO A 83 -6.08 -11.24 10.27
C PRO A 83 -5.72 -9.75 10.42
N ALA A 84 -6.40 -8.85 9.70
CA ALA A 84 -6.20 -7.41 9.86
C ALA A 84 -6.66 -6.92 11.24
N LEU A 85 -7.80 -7.42 11.71
CA LEU A 85 -8.38 -7.06 13.01
C LEU A 85 -7.48 -7.55 14.14
N LEU A 86 -6.93 -8.76 14.03
CA LEU A 86 -5.94 -9.27 14.98
C LEU A 86 -4.70 -8.38 15.03
N MET A 87 -4.22 -7.86 13.90
CA MET A 87 -3.14 -6.88 13.87
C MET A 87 -3.52 -5.51 14.46
N THR A 88 -4.82 -5.19 14.47
CA THR A 88 -5.33 -3.94 15.04
C THR A 88 -5.51 -4.02 16.57
N VAL A 89 -5.49 -5.21 17.19
CA VAL A 89 -5.68 -5.39 18.65
C VAL A 89 -4.81 -4.45 19.50
N PRO A 90 -3.48 -4.34 19.29
CA PRO A 90 -2.63 -3.46 20.11
C PRO A 90 -3.06 -1.99 20.08
N PHE A 91 -3.71 -1.55 19.01
CA PHE A 91 -4.15 -0.17 18.83
C PHE A 91 -5.52 0.12 19.47
N THR A 92 -6.27 -0.91 19.86
CA THR A 92 -7.57 -0.74 20.53
C THR A 92 -7.46 -0.27 21.98
N TYR A 93 -6.28 -0.41 22.58
CA TYR A 93 -5.96 0.04 23.94
C TYR A 93 -5.75 1.55 24.06
N VAL A 94 -5.69 2.28 22.94
CA VAL A 94 -5.58 3.75 22.94
C VAL A 94 -6.79 4.39 22.24
N PRO A 95 -7.10 5.66 22.52
CA PRO A 95 -8.16 6.38 21.80
C PRO A 95 -7.91 6.38 20.29
N LEU A 96 -8.99 6.31 19.49
CA LEU A 96 -8.92 6.22 18.03
C LEU A 96 -8.01 7.28 17.37
N PRO A 97 -8.02 8.57 17.78
CA PRO A 97 -7.10 9.56 17.21
C PRO A 97 -5.63 9.18 17.39
N LEU A 98 -5.26 8.66 18.57
CA LEU A 98 -3.89 8.21 18.83
C LEU A 98 -3.58 6.91 18.09
N ALA A 99 -4.54 6.00 17.98
CA ALA A 99 -4.39 4.76 17.20
C ALA A 99 -4.03 5.06 15.73
N ARG A 100 -4.75 6.00 15.08
CA ARG A 100 -4.46 6.44 13.70
C ARG A 100 -3.04 6.98 13.56
N VAL A 101 -2.62 7.85 14.49
CA VAL A 101 -1.29 8.47 14.52
C VAL A 101 -0.20 7.41 14.63
N ILE A 102 -0.32 6.49 15.59
CA ILE A 102 0.67 5.44 15.82
C ILE A 102 0.74 4.51 14.60
N PHE A 103 -0.40 4.09 14.05
CA PHE A 103 -0.42 3.19 12.89
C PHE A 103 0.25 3.83 11.66
N ALA A 104 -0.11 5.07 11.32
CA ALA A 104 0.50 5.79 10.21
C ALA A 104 2.01 6.03 10.42
N ALA A 105 2.42 6.36 11.65
CA ALA A 105 3.82 6.55 12.01
C ALA A 105 4.65 5.27 11.85
N ILE A 106 4.15 4.13 12.37
CA ILE A 106 4.81 2.83 12.26
C ILE A 106 4.93 2.41 10.80
N GLY A 107 3.82 2.47 10.03
CA GLY A 107 3.82 2.09 8.62
C GLY A 107 4.80 2.93 7.79
N THR A 108 4.83 4.25 8.02
CA THR A 108 5.72 5.17 7.30
C THR A 108 7.18 4.98 7.71
N ALA A 109 7.47 4.79 9.00
CA ALA A 109 8.82 4.51 9.48
C ALA A 109 9.35 3.19 8.91
N ALA A 110 8.55 2.11 8.97
CA ALA A 110 8.92 0.81 8.40
C ALA A 110 9.17 0.91 6.90
N PHE A 111 8.27 1.55 6.15
CA PHE A 111 8.44 1.82 4.73
C PHE A 111 9.77 2.53 4.47
N THR A 112 9.97 3.69 5.11
CA THR A 112 11.15 4.55 4.92
C THR A 112 12.44 3.80 5.23
N TYR A 113 12.46 2.99 6.29
CA TYR A 113 13.64 2.23 6.69
C TYR A 113 14.06 1.26 5.61
N VAL A 114 13.10 0.53 5.04
CA VAL A 114 13.38 -0.50 4.04
C VAL A 114 13.71 0.12 2.69
N ILE A 115 12.93 1.08 2.19
CA ILE A 115 13.16 1.69 0.86
C ILE A 115 14.49 2.44 0.77
N THR A 116 14.91 3.11 1.86
CA THR A 116 16.18 3.86 1.90
C THR A 116 17.43 2.97 1.88
N ARG A 117 17.30 1.65 2.00
CA ARG A 117 18.41 0.72 1.74
C ARG A 117 18.91 0.83 0.30
N ARG A 118 18.01 1.16 -0.64
CA ARG A 118 18.35 1.33 -2.06
C ARG A 118 19.23 2.57 -2.22
N HIS A 119 18.66 3.76 -1.99
CA HIS A 119 19.37 5.03 -2.10
C HIS A 119 18.62 6.14 -1.37
N ARG A 120 19.28 7.28 -1.12
CA ARG A 120 18.64 8.46 -0.50
C ARG A 120 17.50 9.07 -1.34
N TRP A 121 17.55 8.91 -2.67
CA TRP A 121 16.51 9.45 -3.55
C TRP A 121 15.16 8.74 -3.38
N THR A 122 15.07 7.59 -2.69
CA THR A 122 13.75 6.97 -2.42
C THR A 122 12.88 7.82 -1.50
N LEU A 123 13.44 8.85 -0.83
CA LEU A 123 12.68 9.81 -0.05
C LEU A 123 11.68 10.63 -0.90
N TYR A 124 11.85 10.71 -2.22
CA TYR A 124 10.82 11.28 -3.11
C TYR A 124 9.48 10.53 -2.98
N PHE A 125 9.48 9.25 -2.59
CA PHE A 125 8.23 8.51 -2.39
C PHE A 125 7.41 9.08 -1.22
N LEU A 126 8.06 9.69 -0.21
CA LEU A 126 7.38 10.26 0.96
C LEU A 126 6.58 11.53 0.63
N ILE A 127 7.00 12.27 -0.40
CA ILE A 127 6.33 13.49 -0.86
C ILE A 127 5.42 13.24 -2.08
N SER A 128 5.20 11.96 -2.43
CA SER A 128 4.33 11.57 -3.53
C SER A 128 2.85 11.72 -3.14
N GLY A 129 1.98 11.96 -4.13
CA GLY A 129 0.54 11.97 -3.89
C GLY A 129 0.00 10.62 -3.40
N ALA A 130 0.62 9.50 -3.80
CA ALA A 130 0.26 8.17 -3.33
C ALA A 130 0.55 7.97 -1.83
N MET A 131 1.68 8.49 -1.32
CA MET A 131 1.99 8.47 0.11
C MET A 131 1.10 9.43 0.89
N LEU A 132 0.92 10.67 0.40
CA LEU A 132 0.02 11.64 1.02
C LEU A 132 -1.38 11.04 1.20
N TRP A 133 -1.93 10.45 0.16
CA TRP A 133 -3.24 9.80 0.23
C TRP A 133 -3.23 8.62 1.21
N SER A 134 -2.13 7.86 1.28
CA SER A 134 -1.97 6.80 2.28
C SER A 134 -2.06 7.35 3.71
N TRP A 135 -1.56 8.56 3.99
CA TRP A 135 -1.72 9.19 5.29
C TRP A 135 -3.15 9.70 5.51
N VAL A 136 -3.76 10.33 4.51
CA VAL A 136 -5.13 10.89 4.59
C VAL A 136 -6.14 9.84 5.02
N VAL A 137 -6.04 8.61 4.50
CA VAL A 137 -6.96 7.51 4.83
C VAL A 137 -6.35 6.44 5.76
N VAL A 138 -5.16 6.71 6.33
CA VAL A 138 -4.49 5.83 7.31
C VAL A 138 -4.27 4.40 6.77
N GLN A 139 -3.61 4.29 5.61
CA GLN A 139 -3.57 3.04 4.84
C GLN A 139 -2.51 2.04 5.25
N TRP A 140 -2.80 0.77 4.95
CA TRP A 140 -1.88 -0.36 5.12
C TRP A 140 -0.70 -0.36 4.13
N SER A 141 -0.81 0.33 2.99
CA SER A 141 0.16 0.24 1.89
C SER A 141 1.61 0.46 2.29
N PRO A 142 1.99 1.48 3.11
CA PRO A 142 3.37 1.66 3.54
C PRO A 142 3.91 0.46 4.33
N LEU A 143 3.12 -0.05 5.29
CA LEU A 143 3.50 -1.20 6.10
C LEU A 143 3.63 -2.48 5.26
N LEU A 144 2.70 -2.70 4.33
CA LEU A 144 2.72 -3.88 3.46
C LEU A 144 3.87 -3.88 2.47
N ILE A 145 4.24 -2.72 1.94
CA ILE A 145 5.46 -2.59 1.15
C ILE A 145 6.68 -2.94 2.01
N ALA A 146 6.78 -2.43 3.24
CA ALA A 146 7.86 -2.79 4.15
C ALA A 146 7.91 -4.31 4.43
N ALA A 147 6.75 -4.93 4.62
CA ALA A 147 6.60 -6.37 4.86
C ALA A 147 7.00 -7.22 3.64
N ALA A 148 6.59 -6.83 2.43
CA ALA A 148 6.97 -7.50 1.19
C ALA A 148 8.49 -7.49 0.97
N LEU A 149 9.12 -6.39 1.38
CA LEU A 149 10.55 -6.16 1.26
C LEU A 149 11.36 -6.69 2.47
N THR A 150 10.70 -7.27 3.47
CA THR A 150 11.37 -7.80 4.67
C THR A 150 10.87 -9.23 4.95
N PRO A 151 11.63 -10.29 4.59
CA PRO A 151 11.13 -11.66 4.65
C PRO A 151 10.57 -12.10 6.02
N SER A 152 11.11 -11.59 7.13
CA SER A 152 10.61 -11.87 8.50
C SER A 152 9.24 -11.24 8.81
N LEU A 153 8.83 -10.21 8.06
CA LEU A 153 7.54 -9.54 8.21
C LEU A 153 6.55 -9.92 7.10
N SER A 154 6.98 -10.69 6.09
CA SER A 154 6.18 -11.01 4.90
C SER A 154 4.90 -11.81 5.18
N TRP A 155 4.72 -12.37 6.37
CA TRP A 155 3.46 -12.95 6.82
C TRP A 155 2.34 -11.91 6.96
N LEU A 156 2.67 -10.62 7.15
CA LEU A 156 1.70 -9.53 7.23
C LEU A 156 0.93 -9.31 5.93
N LEU A 157 1.37 -9.86 4.79
CA LEU A 157 0.70 -9.66 3.51
C LEU A 157 -0.76 -10.16 3.51
N VAL A 158 -1.11 -11.11 4.39
CA VAL A 158 -2.49 -11.64 4.47
C VAL A 158 -3.50 -10.67 5.08
N VAL A 159 -3.06 -9.58 5.73
CA VAL A 159 -3.99 -8.60 6.37
C VAL A 159 -4.74 -7.74 5.35
N LYS A 160 -4.21 -7.60 4.13
CA LYS A 160 -4.90 -6.97 3.00
C LYS A 160 -4.67 -7.84 1.76
N PRO A 161 -5.50 -8.88 1.55
CA PRO A 161 -5.18 -9.96 0.62
C PRO A 161 -5.01 -9.51 -0.83
N THR A 162 -5.70 -8.45 -1.27
CA THR A 162 -5.57 -7.90 -2.62
C THR A 162 -4.17 -7.32 -2.85
N LEU A 163 -3.79 -6.31 -2.07
CA LEU A 163 -2.49 -5.67 -2.14
C LEU A 163 -1.34 -6.62 -1.74
N GLY A 164 -1.58 -7.43 -0.71
CA GLY A 164 -0.64 -8.45 -0.23
C GLY A 164 -0.32 -9.50 -1.30
N PHE A 165 -1.33 -9.98 -2.03
CA PHE A 165 -1.13 -10.91 -3.15
C PHE A 165 -0.34 -10.25 -4.28
N ALA A 166 -0.62 -8.99 -4.62
CA ALA A 166 0.12 -8.27 -5.65
C ALA A 166 1.61 -8.11 -5.28
N LEU A 167 1.89 -7.76 -4.02
CA LEU A 167 3.24 -7.63 -3.50
C LEU A 167 3.97 -8.99 -3.40
N TRP A 168 3.29 -10.06 -2.97
CA TRP A 168 3.87 -11.40 -2.93
C TRP A 168 4.16 -11.95 -4.33
N THR A 169 3.28 -11.71 -5.29
CA THR A 169 3.49 -12.12 -6.69
C THR A 169 4.73 -11.44 -7.29
N ALA A 170 4.97 -10.19 -6.92
CA ALA A 170 6.20 -9.48 -7.27
C ALA A 170 7.43 -10.05 -6.54
N TRP A 171 7.37 -10.20 -5.23
CA TRP A 171 8.47 -10.67 -4.38
C TRP A 171 8.07 -11.92 -3.57
N PRO A 172 8.08 -13.10 -4.20
CA PRO A 172 7.61 -14.32 -3.56
C PRO A 172 8.51 -14.72 -2.40
N SER A 173 7.89 -15.13 -1.30
CA SER A 173 8.58 -15.54 -0.07
C SER A 173 7.90 -16.78 0.51
N ARG A 174 8.69 -17.82 0.80
CA ARG A 174 8.19 -19.01 1.52
C ARG A 174 7.75 -18.67 2.93
N LYS A 175 8.40 -17.68 3.57
CA LYS A 175 8.02 -17.17 4.90
C LYS A 175 6.67 -16.47 4.87
N ALA A 176 6.34 -15.80 3.76
CA ALA A 176 5.02 -15.19 3.57
C ALA A 176 3.93 -16.25 3.52
N VAL A 177 4.16 -17.34 2.77
CA VAL A 177 3.21 -18.45 2.67
C VAL A 177 3.03 -19.14 4.02
N LEU A 178 4.10 -19.61 4.64
CA LEU A 178 4.02 -20.33 5.90
C LEU A 178 3.46 -19.46 7.03
N GLY A 179 4.01 -18.26 7.22
CA GLY A 179 3.54 -17.36 8.27
C GLY A 179 2.12 -16.83 8.01
N GLY A 180 1.76 -16.60 6.75
CA GLY A 180 0.40 -16.23 6.36
C GLY A 180 -0.61 -17.34 6.65
N LEU A 181 -0.29 -18.60 6.30
CA LEU A 181 -1.13 -19.75 6.62
C LEU A 181 -1.30 -19.95 8.12
N ILE A 182 -0.21 -19.82 8.90
CA ILE A 182 -0.27 -19.87 10.36
C ILE A 182 -1.18 -18.77 10.90
N PHE A 183 -1.06 -17.54 10.39
CA PHE A 183 -1.87 -16.43 10.89
C PHE A 183 -3.35 -16.54 10.50
N ILE A 184 -3.65 -17.10 9.32
CA ILE A 184 -5.01 -17.48 8.91
C ILE A 184 -5.57 -18.59 9.81
N ALA A 185 -4.75 -19.59 10.17
CA ALA A 185 -5.18 -20.64 11.09
C ALA A 185 -5.50 -20.07 12.47
N ILE A 186 -4.66 -19.16 13.00
CA ILE A 186 -4.94 -18.44 14.25
C ILE A 186 -6.25 -17.65 14.14
N SER A 187 -6.49 -16.95 13.02
CA SER A 187 -7.73 -16.20 12.84
C SER A 187 -8.96 -17.11 12.78
N LEU A 188 -8.86 -18.28 12.15
CA LEU A 188 -9.92 -19.30 12.17
C LEU A 188 -10.20 -19.83 13.58
N LEU A 189 -9.17 -20.01 14.42
CA LEU A 189 -9.36 -20.41 15.81
C LEU A 189 -10.07 -19.32 16.63
N VAL A 190 -9.78 -18.05 16.36
CA VAL A 190 -10.42 -16.92 17.06
C VAL A 190 -11.89 -16.79 16.66
N ARG A 191 -12.23 -16.95 15.38
CA ARG A 191 -13.63 -16.87 14.91
C ARG A 191 -13.87 -17.75 13.67
N PRO A 192 -14.30 -19.01 13.81
CA PRO A 192 -14.38 -19.95 12.69
C PRO A 192 -15.22 -19.47 11.49
N ALA A 193 -16.28 -18.69 11.74
CA ALA A 193 -17.18 -18.20 10.70
C ALA A 193 -16.66 -16.96 9.93
N TRP A 194 -15.49 -16.41 10.29
CA TRP A 194 -15.05 -15.09 9.79
C TRP A 194 -14.91 -15.04 8.27
N VAL A 195 -14.50 -16.14 7.63
CA VAL A 195 -14.33 -16.18 6.16
C VAL A 195 -15.68 -15.96 5.47
N GLN A 196 -16.74 -16.64 5.92
CA GLN A 196 -18.08 -16.50 5.35
C GLN A 196 -18.63 -15.09 5.58
N GLU A 197 -18.47 -14.55 6.78
CA GLU A 197 -18.92 -13.20 7.15
C GLU A 197 -18.16 -12.09 6.39
N TRP A 198 -16.85 -12.27 6.20
CA TRP A 198 -16.02 -11.38 5.41
C TRP A 198 -16.41 -11.40 3.94
N LEU A 199 -16.57 -12.59 3.35
CA LEU A 199 -17.02 -12.74 1.96
C LEU A 199 -18.38 -12.10 1.74
N ALA A 200 -19.33 -12.28 2.68
CA ALA A 200 -20.63 -11.63 2.63
C ALA A 200 -20.53 -10.08 2.72
N SER A 201 -19.54 -9.55 3.44
CA SER A 201 -19.27 -8.12 3.56
C SER A 201 -18.64 -7.54 2.29
N VAL A 202 -17.60 -8.17 1.74
CA VAL A 202 -16.92 -7.67 0.52
C VAL A 202 -17.77 -7.82 -0.73
N ALA A 203 -18.63 -8.84 -0.82
CA ALA A 203 -19.56 -9.02 -1.94
C ALA A 203 -20.56 -7.85 -2.10
N ARG A 204 -20.79 -7.08 -1.03
CA ARG A 204 -21.66 -5.90 -1.04
C ARG A 204 -20.94 -4.62 -1.47
N THR A 205 -19.63 -4.67 -1.68
CA THR A 205 -18.83 -3.48 -2.01
C THR A 205 -18.42 -3.50 -3.47
N PRO A 206 -18.59 -2.40 -4.24
CA PRO A 206 -18.28 -2.36 -5.67
C PRO A 206 -16.78 -2.18 -5.94
N HIS A 207 -15.96 -3.10 -5.41
CA HIS A 207 -14.57 -3.29 -5.81
C HIS A 207 -14.51 -4.14 -7.08
N GLY A 208 -13.56 -3.86 -7.95
CA GLY A 208 -13.41 -4.63 -9.18
C GLY A 208 -11.96 -4.63 -9.66
N PRO A 209 -11.55 -5.68 -10.38
CA PRO A 209 -10.24 -5.73 -10.98
C PRO A 209 -10.07 -4.61 -12.01
N HIS A 210 -8.88 -4.04 -12.11
CA HIS A 210 -8.57 -3.04 -13.13
C HIS A 210 -8.70 -3.63 -14.54
N LEU A 211 -8.51 -4.94 -14.72
CA LEU A 211 -8.71 -5.64 -15.99
C LEU A 211 -10.04 -5.30 -16.67
N LEU A 212 -11.11 -5.15 -15.88
CA LEU A 212 -12.46 -4.88 -16.38
C LEU A 212 -12.73 -3.39 -16.65
N ARG A 213 -11.76 -2.52 -16.37
CA ARG A 213 -11.87 -1.08 -16.64
C ARG A 213 -11.32 -0.76 -18.03
N PRO A 214 -11.85 0.25 -18.74
CA PRO A 214 -11.34 0.66 -20.05
C PRO A 214 -9.82 0.90 -20.04
N GLY A 215 -9.08 0.19 -20.90
CA GLY A 215 -7.61 0.27 -20.96
C GLY A 215 -6.85 -0.44 -19.83
N GLY A 216 -7.54 -1.02 -18.84
CA GLY A 216 -6.89 -1.68 -17.70
C GLY A 216 -6.17 -2.98 -18.06
N PHE A 217 -6.59 -3.65 -19.14
CA PHE A 217 -5.87 -4.81 -19.70
C PHE A 217 -4.43 -4.47 -20.12
N LEU A 218 -4.09 -3.19 -20.38
CA LEU A 218 -2.73 -2.77 -20.73
C LEU A 218 -1.72 -3.06 -19.60
N LEU A 219 -2.16 -3.15 -18.34
CA LEU A 219 -1.29 -3.52 -17.22
C LEU A 219 -0.73 -4.95 -17.39
N LEU A 220 -1.43 -5.83 -18.12
CA LEU A 220 -0.96 -7.19 -18.43
C LEU A 220 0.27 -7.20 -19.36
N LEU A 221 0.57 -6.08 -20.05
CA LEU A 221 1.83 -5.93 -20.78
C LEU A 221 3.05 -6.09 -19.86
N GLY A 222 2.89 -5.89 -18.55
CA GLY A 222 3.92 -6.23 -17.55
C GLY A 222 4.40 -7.68 -17.63
N LEU A 223 3.56 -8.62 -18.10
CA LEU A 223 3.92 -10.03 -18.29
C LEU A 223 4.94 -10.26 -19.41
N LEU A 224 5.11 -9.31 -20.35
CA LEU A 224 6.23 -9.35 -21.29
C LEU A 224 7.59 -9.27 -20.57
N ARG A 225 7.58 -8.79 -19.31
CA ARG A 225 8.72 -8.73 -18.40
C ARG A 225 8.50 -9.58 -17.13
N TRP A 226 7.82 -10.72 -17.25
CA TRP A 226 7.41 -11.57 -16.11
C TRP A 226 8.57 -12.06 -15.22
N ARG A 227 9.80 -12.13 -15.73
CA ARG A 227 10.97 -12.51 -14.91
C ARG A 227 11.33 -11.41 -13.90
N ARG A 228 10.91 -10.16 -14.16
CA ARG A 228 11.07 -9.04 -13.25
C ARG A 228 9.93 -8.95 -12.23
N PRO A 229 10.22 -8.64 -10.96
CA PRO A 229 9.20 -8.45 -9.94
C PRO A 229 8.22 -7.34 -10.30
N GLU A 230 8.67 -6.28 -10.98
CA GLU A 230 7.82 -5.17 -11.38
C GLU A 230 6.78 -5.54 -12.45
N GLY A 231 7.15 -6.42 -13.39
CA GLY A 231 6.22 -6.92 -14.40
C GLY A 231 5.11 -7.76 -13.76
N ARG A 232 5.47 -8.61 -12.80
CA ARG A 232 4.53 -9.39 -11.99
C ARG A 232 3.64 -8.50 -11.12
N LEU A 233 4.18 -7.44 -10.52
CA LEU A 233 3.41 -6.47 -9.73
C LEU A 233 2.30 -5.83 -10.56
N LEU A 234 2.63 -5.29 -11.75
CA LEU A 234 1.63 -4.65 -12.63
C LEU A 234 0.53 -5.63 -13.04
N ALA A 235 0.90 -6.85 -13.43
CA ALA A 235 -0.07 -7.88 -13.79
C ALA A 235 -0.96 -8.26 -12.61
N ALA A 236 -0.41 -8.41 -11.41
CA ALA A 236 -1.20 -8.76 -10.23
C ALA A 236 -2.14 -7.62 -9.81
N LEU A 237 -1.69 -6.36 -9.82
CA LEU A 237 -2.54 -5.18 -9.58
C LEU A 237 -3.68 -5.07 -10.60
N CYS A 238 -3.47 -5.54 -11.83
CA CYS A 238 -4.53 -5.61 -12.86
C CYS A 238 -5.67 -6.56 -12.46
N LEU A 239 -5.31 -7.69 -11.83
CA LEU A 239 -6.21 -8.82 -11.60
C LEU A 239 -6.90 -8.82 -10.25
N VAL A 240 -6.30 -8.22 -9.22
CA VAL A 240 -6.93 -8.18 -7.89
C VAL A 240 -8.05 -7.12 -7.83
N PRO A 241 -9.13 -7.36 -7.07
CA PRO A 241 -10.15 -6.33 -6.83
C PRO A 241 -9.56 -5.12 -6.13
N GLN A 242 -9.76 -3.92 -6.70
CA GLN A 242 -9.28 -2.65 -6.13
C GLN A 242 -10.29 -1.53 -6.36
N THR A 243 -10.15 -0.45 -5.60
CA THR A 243 -10.79 0.84 -5.90
C THR A 243 -9.93 1.62 -6.90
N THR A 244 -10.31 2.87 -7.20
CA THR A 244 -9.43 3.83 -7.90
C THR A 244 -8.81 4.83 -6.94
N ALA A 245 -8.66 4.45 -5.68
CA ALA A 245 -8.00 5.30 -4.70
C ALA A 245 -6.50 5.36 -4.95
N LEU A 246 -5.94 6.57 -4.88
CA LEU A 246 -4.56 6.84 -5.28
C LEU A 246 -3.52 6.08 -4.45
N TYR A 247 -3.83 5.78 -3.19
CA TYR A 247 -2.93 5.05 -2.28
C TYR A 247 -2.63 3.61 -2.74
N GLU A 248 -3.49 3.00 -3.56
CA GLU A 248 -3.26 1.65 -4.11
C GLU A 248 -2.10 1.64 -5.12
N THR A 249 -1.68 2.81 -5.61
CA THR A 249 -0.57 2.95 -6.54
C THR A 249 0.80 3.11 -5.88
N LEU A 250 0.87 3.24 -4.55
CA LEU A 250 2.14 3.38 -3.82
C LEU A 250 3.16 2.25 -4.12
N PRO A 251 2.77 0.97 -4.30
CA PRO A 251 3.71 -0.09 -4.71
C PRO A 251 4.45 0.20 -6.01
N LEU A 252 3.87 0.99 -6.91
CA LEU A 252 4.51 1.35 -8.18
C LEU A 252 5.73 2.26 -7.97
N ALA A 253 5.89 2.88 -6.80
CA ALA A 253 7.14 3.55 -6.42
C ALA A 253 8.36 2.62 -6.55
N LEU A 254 8.17 1.32 -6.28
CA LEU A 254 9.24 0.32 -6.32
C LEU A 254 9.78 0.07 -7.73
N LEU A 255 9.09 0.54 -8.78
CA LEU A 255 9.57 0.51 -10.16
C LEU A 255 10.69 1.52 -10.39
N CYS A 256 10.78 2.60 -9.61
CA CYS A 256 11.79 3.62 -9.84
C CYS A 256 13.20 3.10 -9.55
N ARG A 257 14.14 3.33 -10.47
CA ARG A 257 15.54 2.87 -10.39
C ARG A 257 16.54 4.01 -10.17
N ASN A 258 16.10 5.25 -10.36
CA ASN A 258 16.96 6.42 -10.19
C ASN A 258 16.15 7.64 -9.73
N ARG A 259 16.88 8.71 -9.40
CA ARG A 259 16.32 9.96 -8.90
C ARG A 259 15.28 10.60 -9.85
N PRO A 260 15.53 10.75 -11.17
CA PRO A 260 14.51 11.29 -12.08
C PRO A 260 13.22 10.49 -12.10
N GLN A 261 13.28 9.15 -12.10
CA GLN A 261 12.08 8.31 -12.07
C GLN A 261 11.31 8.47 -10.75
N ALA A 262 12.01 8.53 -9.62
CA ALA A 262 11.38 8.74 -8.32
C ALA A 262 10.73 10.13 -8.19
N ALA A 263 11.39 11.17 -8.71
CA ALA A 263 10.83 12.52 -8.77
C ALA A 263 9.59 12.58 -9.70
N ALA A 264 9.66 11.93 -10.87
CA ALA A 264 8.53 11.83 -11.79
C ALA A 264 7.34 11.10 -11.14
N PHE A 265 7.56 9.98 -10.46
CA PHE A 265 6.52 9.27 -9.71
C PHE A 265 5.87 10.18 -8.66
N ALA A 266 6.68 10.91 -7.88
CA ALA A 266 6.16 11.83 -6.88
C ALA A 266 5.32 12.95 -7.51
N GLY A 267 5.83 13.59 -8.56
CA GLY A 267 5.14 14.67 -9.27
C GLY A 267 3.84 14.21 -9.95
N LEU A 268 3.86 13.08 -10.65
CA LEU A 268 2.70 12.54 -11.36
C LEU A 268 1.59 12.08 -10.41
N THR A 269 1.95 11.42 -9.31
CA THR A 269 0.94 11.04 -8.30
C THR A 269 0.42 12.26 -7.53
N MET A 270 1.23 13.30 -7.31
CA MET A 270 0.74 14.56 -6.74
C MET A 270 -0.21 15.27 -7.71
N LEU A 271 0.11 15.31 -9.00
CA LEU A 271 -0.81 15.83 -10.02
C LEU A 271 -2.11 15.02 -10.06
N ALA A 272 -2.04 13.69 -9.97
CA ALA A 272 -3.23 12.84 -9.85
C ALA A 272 -4.06 13.19 -8.60
N HIS A 273 -3.43 13.45 -7.46
CA HIS A 273 -4.12 13.92 -6.25
C HIS A 273 -4.85 15.24 -6.48
N LEU A 274 -4.20 16.23 -7.12
CA LEU A 274 -4.83 17.51 -7.44
C LEU A 274 -6.01 17.34 -8.39
N LEU A 275 -5.86 16.51 -9.43
CA LEU A 275 -6.97 16.21 -10.35
C LEU A 275 -8.11 15.48 -9.65
N PHE A 276 -7.82 14.60 -8.69
CA PHE A 276 -8.85 13.97 -7.87
C PHE A 276 -9.67 14.99 -7.09
N LEU A 277 -9.05 16.08 -6.59
CA LEU A 277 -9.75 17.17 -5.88
C LEU A 277 -10.59 18.04 -6.82
N LEU A 278 -10.18 18.18 -8.07
CA LEU A 278 -10.90 18.96 -9.09
C LEU A 278 -11.99 18.16 -9.82
N GLY A 279 -11.94 16.83 -9.74
CA GLY A 279 -12.89 15.93 -10.37
C GLY A 279 -14.23 15.84 -9.64
N PRO A 280 -15.17 15.01 -10.15
CA PRO A 280 -16.43 14.74 -9.47
C PRO A 280 -16.20 14.19 -8.06
N GLN A 281 -16.77 14.88 -7.06
CA GLN A 281 -16.72 14.47 -5.64
C GLN A 281 -18.03 13.77 -5.24
N GLY A 282 -17.93 12.80 -4.34
CA GLY A 282 -19.10 12.11 -3.77
C GLY A 282 -18.73 10.76 -3.16
N PRO A 283 -19.71 10.08 -2.53
CA PRO A 283 -19.52 8.71 -2.07
C PRO A 283 -19.22 7.79 -3.26
N TRP A 284 -18.36 6.79 -3.04
CA TRP A 284 -18.07 5.79 -4.06
C TRP A 284 -19.38 5.13 -4.56
N PRO A 285 -19.57 4.94 -5.89
CA PRO A 285 -18.58 5.02 -6.97
C PRO A 285 -18.53 6.37 -7.71
N VAL A 286 -19.09 7.46 -7.15
CA VAL A 286 -19.03 8.78 -7.79
C VAL A 286 -17.56 9.17 -8.01
N GLY A 287 -17.24 9.58 -9.24
CA GLY A 287 -15.87 9.93 -9.63
C GLY A 287 -14.95 8.74 -9.95
N ALA A 288 -15.34 7.48 -9.69
CA ALA A 288 -14.51 6.29 -9.94
C ALA A 288 -14.01 6.17 -11.39
N GLY A 289 -14.89 6.46 -12.35
CA GLY A 289 -14.55 6.44 -13.78
C GLY A 289 -13.54 7.53 -14.15
N TYR A 290 -13.73 8.74 -13.63
CA TYR A 290 -12.80 9.86 -13.81
C TYR A 290 -11.43 9.56 -13.17
N GLN A 291 -11.44 9.14 -11.90
CA GLN A 291 -10.24 8.75 -11.15
C GLN A 291 -9.46 7.65 -11.87
N TRP A 292 -10.15 6.65 -12.43
CA TRP A 292 -9.51 5.61 -13.23
C TRP A 292 -8.70 6.17 -14.40
N TRP A 293 -9.28 7.06 -15.20
CA TRP A 293 -8.55 7.66 -16.33
C TRP A 293 -7.34 8.48 -15.89
N VAL A 294 -7.47 9.21 -14.78
CA VAL A 294 -6.34 9.94 -14.17
C VAL A 294 -5.23 8.97 -13.73
N LEU A 295 -5.58 7.88 -13.03
CA LEU A 295 -4.60 6.87 -12.61
C LEU A 295 -3.95 6.17 -13.80
N LEU A 296 -4.75 5.81 -14.81
CA LEU A 296 -4.26 5.14 -16.01
C LEU A 296 -3.24 6.04 -16.72
N ALA A 297 -3.60 7.30 -16.98
CA ALA A 297 -2.76 8.25 -17.71
C ALA A 297 -1.50 8.65 -16.93
N LEU A 298 -1.63 9.02 -15.65
CA LEU A 298 -0.54 9.61 -14.89
C LEU A 298 0.30 8.61 -14.11
N VAL A 299 -0.21 7.41 -13.83
CA VAL A 299 0.48 6.46 -12.94
C VAL A 299 0.76 5.13 -13.65
N TYR A 300 -0.27 4.46 -14.17
CA TYR A 300 -0.09 3.12 -14.74
C TYR A 300 0.61 3.12 -16.10
N LEU A 301 0.30 4.04 -17.03
CA LEU A 301 0.99 4.12 -18.32
C LEU A 301 2.48 4.44 -18.17
N PRO A 302 2.91 5.44 -17.36
CA PRO A 302 4.32 5.66 -17.07
C PRO A 302 4.98 4.43 -16.43
N ALA A 303 4.31 3.75 -15.50
CA ALA A 303 4.81 2.52 -14.89
C ALA A 303 5.03 1.39 -15.93
N ILE A 304 4.09 1.20 -16.86
CA ILE A 304 4.21 0.24 -17.98
C ILE A 304 5.43 0.59 -18.83
N VAL A 305 5.60 1.85 -19.23
CA VAL A 305 6.76 2.31 -20.02
C VAL A 305 8.08 2.02 -19.29
N LEU A 306 8.14 2.28 -17.98
CA LEU A 306 9.33 2.01 -17.17
C LEU A 306 9.69 0.52 -17.15
N VAL A 307 8.69 -0.38 -17.09
CA VAL A 307 8.90 -1.83 -17.08
C VAL A 307 9.28 -2.34 -18.47
N LEU A 308 8.56 -1.93 -19.52
CA LEU A 308 8.77 -2.44 -20.88
C LEU A 308 10.13 -2.05 -21.48
N ARG A 309 10.70 -0.91 -21.05
CA ARG A 309 12.05 -0.47 -21.45
C ARG A 309 13.20 -1.35 -20.92
N ARG A 310 12.93 -2.32 -20.05
CA ARG A 310 13.95 -3.19 -19.43
C ARG A 310 14.06 -4.53 -20.14
N SER A 311 15.20 -5.22 -20.03
CA SER A 311 15.33 -6.63 -20.46
C SER A 311 14.40 -7.55 -19.65
N ASN A 312 13.94 -8.67 -20.21
CA ASN A 312 13.16 -9.67 -19.46
C ASN A 312 14.09 -10.64 -18.71
N GLU A 313 14.87 -10.12 -17.78
CA GLU A 313 15.84 -10.87 -16.98
C GLU A 313 15.55 -10.69 -15.50
N ALA A 314 15.75 -11.74 -14.71
CA ALA A 314 15.84 -11.59 -13.26
C ALA A 314 17.14 -10.84 -12.97
N GLU A 315 17.12 -9.85 -12.08
CA GLU A 315 18.37 -9.19 -11.67
C GLU A 315 19.30 -10.24 -11.03
N ALA A 316 20.53 -10.34 -11.55
CA ALA A 316 21.48 -11.40 -11.23
C ALA A 316 22.07 -11.30 -9.81
N ASP A 317 21.83 -10.21 -9.09
CA ASP A 317 22.34 -10.01 -7.74
C ASP A 317 21.21 -9.80 -6.73
N GLY A 318 21.31 -10.51 -5.61
CA GLY A 318 20.52 -10.32 -4.39
C GLY A 318 20.70 -8.95 -3.72
N THR A 319 21.12 -7.91 -4.46
CA THR A 319 21.03 -6.50 -4.10
C THR A 319 19.62 -5.96 -4.25
N ALA A 320 18.72 -6.70 -4.91
CA ALA A 320 17.29 -6.42 -4.91
C ALA A 320 16.67 -6.78 -3.55
N ILE A 321 16.76 -5.79 -2.64
CA ILE A 321 16.00 -5.56 -1.39
C ILE A 321 16.80 -5.75 -0.10
#